data_AF-A0A101WDL6-F1
#
_entry.id   AF-A0A101WDL6-F1
#
_cell.length_a   1.000
_cell.length_b   1.000
_cell.length_c   1.000
_cell.angle_alpha   90.00
_cell.angle_beta   90.00
_cell.angle_gamma   90.00
#
_symmetry.space_group_name_H-M   'P 1'
#
loop_
_entity.id
_entity.type
_entity.pdbx_description
1 polymer ?
#
loop_
_entity_poly.entity_id
_entity_poly.type
_entity_poly.pdbx_seq_one_letter_code
_entity_poly.pdbx_strand_id
1 'polypeptide(L)'
;MDEMTKQNLIEKNRRIINMVIERAKRDFRDDIAIIGLTGSFSTGDFHEKSDLDLIIINNTERGWEISSCFILEDVGYDIYCTPWETRIEAQSCLNSPMVSCLIDLQILYCAKPEYQEKFNVYKQRALDALAKPIGNECIGRAKNYIDIAKQEYTNTLLLDTVGTVRHAASEALYNLINALVNLNNTYFKRGIKRYMEQLASFQYIPNDFEKLYMAVIDAKTIEEIRNASYEMLKSIVELYDKMYDEFVKRPVPTYDNLCGTYEELWCNCRNKVIVSTESKDKSYVYHVARGAQEYLDEMTEDKGTEKFDLMQYFDPDNLLLFKEAFLRIMEEYLEEYSKVGRKVERYDSFEQLYDNYMQD
;
A
#
# COMPACT_ATOMS: atom_id res chain seq x y z
N MET A 1 33.48 7.10 17.26
CA MET A 1 34.49 7.41 16.23
C MET A 1 35.21 8.67 16.67
N ASP A 2 36.53 8.64 16.73
CA ASP A 2 37.34 9.82 17.03
C ASP A 2 37.34 10.80 15.85
N GLU A 3 37.73 12.05 16.12
CA GLU A 3 37.65 13.13 15.13
C GLU A 3 38.57 12.90 13.93
N MET A 4 39.75 12.29 14.13
CA MET A 4 40.70 12.03 13.04
C MET A 4 40.12 11.01 12.06
N THR A 5 39.57 9.91 12.58
CA THR A 5 38.90 8.89 11.75
C THR A 5 37.73 9.49 10.98
N LYS A 6 36.93 10.34 11.62
CA LYS A 6 35.82 11.03 10.97
C LYS A 6 36.27 11.93 9.82
N GLN A 7 37.32 12.73 10.01
CA GLN A 7 37.85 13.62 8.98
C GLN A 7 38.42 12.84 7.80
N ASN A 8 39.16 11.75 8.06
CA ASN A 8 39.68 10.87 7.00
C ASN A 8 38.56 10.24 6.17
N LEU A 9 37.47 9.84 6.81
CA LEU A 9 36.31 9.25 6.13
C LEU A 9 35.57 10.28 5.26
N ILE A 10 35.37 11.50 5.76
CA ILE A 10 34.80 12.61 4.99
C ILE A 10 35.68 12.91 3.77
N GLU A 11 37.00 12.95 3.95
CA GLU A 11 37.94 13.21 2.86
C GLU A 11 37.91 12.09 1.81
N LYS A 12 37.91 10.82 2.22
CA LYS A 12 37.77 9.68 1.31
C LYS A 12 36.49 9.81 0.47
N ASN A 13 35.35 10.06 1.10
CA ASN A 13 34.07 10.17 0.40
C ASN A 13 34.02 11.39 -0.51
N ARG A 14 34.63 12.51 -0.12
CA ARG A 14 34.80 13.69 -1.00
C ARG A 14 35.58 13.35 -2.27
N ARG A 15 36.64 12.55 -2.16
CA ARG A 15 37.43 12.09 -3.32
C ARG A 15 36.62 11.18 -4.24
N ILE A 16 35.81 10.26 -3.68
CA ILE A 16 34.91 9.39 -4.45
C ILE A 16 33.84 10.22 -5.17
N ILE A 17 33.18 11.15 -4.47
CA ILE A 17 32.20 12.07 -5.07
C ILE A 17 32.81 12.82 -6.26
N ASN A 18 33.99 13.41 -6.07
CA ASN A 18 34.67 14.15 -7.13
C ASN A 18 35.01 13.26 -8.32
N MET A 19 35.49 12.04 -8.08
CA MET A 19 35.77 11.06 -9.14
C MET A 19 34.53 10.75 -9.97
N VAL A 20 33.37 10.53 -9.34
CA VAL A 20 32.10 10.26 -10.05
C VAL A 20 31.65 11.48 -10.85
N ILE A 21 31.71 12.69 -10.26
CA ILE A 21 31.35 13.95 -10.95
C ILE A 21 32.29 14.23 -12.12
N GLU A 22 33.59 14.01 -11.97
CA GLU A 22 34.59 14.17 -13.03
C GLU A 22 34.29 13.24 -14.21
N ARG A 23 33.99 11.96 -13.93
CA ARG A 23 33.62 10.98 -14.96
C ARG A 23 32.30 11.37 -15.64
N ALA A 24 31.31 11.83 -14.89
CA ALA A 24 30.04 12.32 -15.46
C ALA A 24 30.27 13.48 -16.44
N LYS A 25 31.10 14.46 -16.06
CA LYS A 25 31.42 15.63 -16.91
C LYS A 25 32.24 15.29 -18.15
N ARG A 26 33.16 14.33 -18.04
CA ARG A 26 34.09 13.94 -19.11
C ARG A 26 33.43 13.01 -20.13
N ASP A 27 32.75 11.97 -19.64
CA ASP A 27 32.32 10.84 -20.47
C ASP A 27 30.79 10.82 -20.71
N PHE A 28 30.00 11.50 -19.87
CA PHE A 28 28.53 11.37 -19.80
C PHE A 28 27.78 12.70 -19.67
N ARG A 29 28.28 13.75 -20.32
CA ARG A 29 27.78 15.14 -20.16
C ARG A 29 26.29 15.28 -20.43
N ASP A 30 25.77 14.56 -21.43
CA ASP A 30 24.36 14.59 -21.81
C ASP A 30 23.55 13.43 -21.20
N ASP A 31 24.22 12.41 -20.67
CA ASP A 31 23.60 11.19 -20.15
C ASP A 31 23.28 11.25 -18.66
N ILE A 32 24.06 11.99 -17.84
CA ILE A 32 23.84 12.16 -16.40
C ILE A 32 23.26 13.54 -16.10
N ALA A 33 22.06 13.56 -15.52
CA ALA A 33 21.35 14.78 -15.19
C ALA A 33 21.78 15.35 -13.83
N ILE A 34 21.74 14.52 -12.79
CA ILE A 34 21.94 14.92 -11.40
C ILE A 34 22.76 13.87 -10.67
N ILE A 35 23.66 14.31 -9.80
CA ILE A 35 24.27 13.48 -8.76
C ILE A 35 23.99 14.15 -7.42
N GLY A 36 23.41 13.42 -6.48
CA GLY A 36 23.12 13.89 -5.13
C GLY A 36 23.58 12.90 -4.06
N LEU A 37 23.86 13.43 -2.87
CA LEU A 37 24.19 12.66 -1.67
C LEU A 37 22.93 12.32 -0.89
N THR A 38 22.82 11.07 -0.45
CA THR A 38 21.77 10.60 0.45
C THR A 38 22.37 9.76 1.58
N GLY A 39 21.51 9.09 2.35
CA GLY A 39 21.92 8.05 3.30
C GLY A 39 22.62 8.55 4.56
N SER A 40 23.48 7.70 5.11
CA SER A 40 24.07 7.92 6.44
C SER A 40 24.98 9.16 6.49
N PHE A 41 25.69 9.46 5.39
CA PHE A 41 26.52 10.66 5.26
C PHE A 41 25.72 11.94 5.14
N SER A 42 24.57 11.90 4.44
CA SER A 42 23.67 13.07 4.35
C SER A 42 23.03 13.39 5.70
N THR A 43 22.75 12.36 6.52
CA THR A 43 22.05 12.51 7.81
C THR A 43 22.99 12.67 9.00
N GLY A 44 24.28 12.36 8.83
CA GLY A 44 25.28 12.38 9.89
C GLY A 44 25.28 11.13 10.80
N ASP A 45 24.46 10.11 10.52
CA ASP A 45 24.36 8.88 11.33
C ASP A 45 25.28 7.74 10.82
N PHE A 46 26.38 8.11 10.16
CA PHE A 46 27.39 7.19 9.66
C PHE A 46 28.36 6.71 10.76
N HIS A 47 28.97 5.56 10.53
CA HIS A 47 30.06 4.99 11.34
C HIS A 47 31.27 4.71 10.44
N GLU A 48 32.36 4.20 11.03
CA GLU A 48 33.65 4.01 10.37
C GLU A 48 33.63 3.09 9.13
N LYS A 49 32.60 2.25 8.99
CA LYS A 49 32.39 1.33 7.86
C LYS A 49 31.15 1.66 7.03
N SER A 50 30.54 2.82 7.25
CA SER A 50 29.47 3.27 6.37
C SER A 50 30.02 3.55 4.98
N ASP A 51 29.28 3.09 3.98
CA ASP A 51 29.47 3.35 2.58
C ASP A 51 28.93 4.73 2.17
N LEU A 52 29.12 5.08 0.91
CA LEU A 52 28.67 6.34 0.33
C LEU A 52 27.46 6.08 -0.57
N ASP A 53 26.30 6.61 -0.16
CA ASP A 53 25.08 6.54 -0.96
C ASP A 53 24.95 7.74 -1.90
N LEU A 54 24.97 7.49 -3.21
CA LEU A 54 24.70 8.49 -4.24
C LEU A 54 23.42 8.17 -5.00
N ILE A 55 22.62 9.20 -5.26
CA ILE A 55 21.53 9.15 -6.25
C ILE A 55 22.06 9.77 -7.54
N ILE A 56 22.21 8.95 -8.57
CA ILE A 56 22.67 9.37 -9.90
C ILE A 56 21.52 9.26 -10.87
N ILE A 57 20.97 10.39 -11.29
CA ILE A 57 19.82 10.41 -12.21
C ILE A 57 20.33 10.52 -13.64
N ASN A 58 19.99 9.52 -14.47
CA ASN A 58 20.38 9.46 -15.88
C ASN A 58 19.22 9.85 -16.81
N ASN A 59 19.55 10.41 -17.98
CA ASN A 59 18.61 10.76 -19.04
C ASN A 59 18.54 9.71 -20.15
N THR A 60 19.59 8.89 -20.29
CA THR A 60 19.73 7.94 -21.41
C THR A 60 20.14 6.57 -20.87
N GLU A 61 19.95 5.52 -21.68
CA GLU A 61 20.45 4.19 -21.35
C GLU A 61 21.98 4.16 -21.22
N ARG A 62 22.70 4.93 -22.06
CA ARG A 62 24.17 5.04 -21.97
C ARG A 62 24.64 5.53 -20.60
N GLY A 63 23.83 6.33 -19.90
CA GLY A 63 24.14 6.79 -18.55
C GLY A 63 24.43 5.65 -17.56
N TRP A 64 23.87 4.45 -17.76
CA TRP A 64 24.16 3.29 -16.92
C TRP A 64 25.63 2.86 -16.93
N GLU A 65 26.40 3.19 -17.98
CA GLU A 65 27.83 2.86 -18.08
C GLU A 65 28.71 3.59 -17.04
N ILE A 66 28.17 4.60 -16.34
CA ILE A 66 28.85 5.22 -15.20
C ILE A 66 28.91 4.28 -13.99
N SER A 67 27.97 3.32 -13.93
CA SER A 67 27.77 2.45 -12.77
C SER A 67 29.01 1.60 -12.48
N SER A 68 29.30 1.39 -11.20
CA SER A 68 30.43 0.59 -10.76
C SER A 68 30.22 0.12 -9.33
N CYS A 69 30.31 -1.18 -9.11
CA CYS A 69 30.36 -1.77 -7.78
C CYS A 69 31.80 -2.20 -7.49
N PHE A 70 32.36 -1.73 -6.37
CA PHE A 70 33.74 -2.05 -5.99
C PHE A 70 33.91 -2.06 -4.48
N ILE A 71 34.96 -2.73 -4.00
CA ILE A 71 35.39 -2.69 -2.60
C ILE A 71 36.65 -1.82 -2.55
N LEU A 72 36.63 -0.80 -1.69
CA LEU A 72 37.80 0.00 -1.39
C LEU A 72 38.16 -0.20 0.08
N GLU A 73 39.30 -0.83 0.31
CA GLU A 73 39.71 -1.35 1.62
C GLU A 73 38.72 -2.42 2.11
N ASP A 74 37.94 -2.15 3.15
CA ASP A 74 36.93 -3.05 3.70
C ASP A 74 35.50 -2.49 3.62
N VAL A 75 35.29 -1.47 2.78
CA VAL A 75 33.97 -0.88 2.52
C VAL A 75 33.57 -1.14 1.06
N GLY A 76 32.38 -1.70 0.88
CA GLY A 76 31.75 -1.85 -0.44
C GLY A 76 31.09 -0.54 -0.88
N TYR A 77 31.13 -0.27 -2.18
CA TYR A 77 30.50 0.88 -2.81
C TYR A 77 29.67 0.38 -3.99
N ASP A 78 28.42 0.83 -4.05
CA ASP A 78 27.53 0.57 -5.17
C ASP A 78 27.13 1.90 -5.82
N ILE A 79 27.77 2.22 -6.94
CA ILE A 79 27.48 3.40 -7.73
C ILE A 79 26.55 2.97 -8.87
N TYR A 80 25.27 3.30 -8.79
CA TYR A 80 24.29 2.95 -9.81
C TYR A 80 23.29 4.08 -10.08
N CYS A 81 22.66 4.03 -11.25
CA CYS A 81 21.69 5.03 -11.64
C CYS A 81 20.31 4.83 -10.99
N THR A 82 19.64 5.95 -10.72
CA THR A 82 18.26 6.08 -10.24
C THR A 82 17.45 6.79 -11.33
N PRO A 83 16.79 6.03 -12.24
CA PRO A 83 16.12 6.62 -13.40
C PRO A 83 14.95 7.53 -13.02
N TRP A 84 14.68 8.51 -13.88
CA TRP A 84 13.53 9.41 -13.74
C TRP A 84 12.20 8.64 -13.66
N GLU A 85 11.91 7.81 -14.67
CA GLU A 85 10.55 7.29 -14.90
C GLU A 85 10.13 6.20 -13.91
N THR A 86 11.09 5.49 -13.30
CA THR A 86 10.77 4.35 -12.42
C THR A 86 10.96 4.69 -10.95
N ARG A 87 12.14 5.19 -10.57
CA ARG A 87 12.47 5.42 -9.15
C ARG A 87 12.05 6.81 -8.68
N ILE A 88 12.42 7.86 -9.42
CA ILE A 88 12.07 9.24 -9.03
C ILE A 88 10.56 9.47 -9.10
N GLU A 89 9.90 8.95 -10.15
CA GLU A 89 8.43 8.97 -10.27
C GLU A 89 7.75 8.30 -9.06
N ALA A 90 8.16 7.08 -8.70
CA ALA A 90 7.59 6.36 -7.57
C ALA A 90 7.79 7.10 -6.24
N GLN A 91 8.96 7.70 -6.02
CA GLN A 91 9.23 8.54 -4.84
C GLN A 91 8.36 9.79 -4.83
N SER A 92 8.13 10.41 -5.99
CA SER A 92 7.32 11.63 -6.12
C SER A 92 5.84 11.41 -5.82
N CYS A 93 5.35 10.18 -6.06
CA CYS A 93 3.98 9.76 -5.81
C CYS A 93 3.82 9.06 -4.44
N LEU A 94 4.88 9.05 -3.60
CA LEU A 94 4.91 8.37 -2.30
C LEU A 94 4.65 6.85 -2.38
N ASN A 95 4.87 6.25 -3.56
CA ASN A 95 4.73 4.81 -3.81
C ASN A 95 6.05 4.05 -3.63
N SER A 96 7.05 4.69 -3.03
CA SER A 96 8.35 4.11 -2.70
C SER A 96 8.68 4.41 -1.24
N PRO A 97 9.27 3.46 -0.50
CA PRO A 97 9.77 3.72 0.85
C PRO A 97 11.01 4.63 0.84
N MET A 98 11.63 4.86 -0.32
CA MET A 98 12.85 5.68 -0.48
C MET A 98 12.54 7.17 -0.75
N VAL A 99 11.44 7.72 -0.22
CA VAL A 99 11.03 9.12 -0.45
C VAL A 99 12.12 10.13 -0.03
N SER A 100 12.88 9.83 1.02
CA SER A 100 13.98 10.70 1.49
C SER A 100 15.09 10.87 0.44
N CYS A 101 15.28 9.91 -0.47
CA CYS A 101 16.23 10.02 -1.58
C CYS A 101 15.81 11.05 -2.64
N LEU A 102 14.56 11.55 -2.58
CA LEU A 102 14.06 12.67 -3.38
C LEU A 102 13.95 13.94 -2.55
N ILE A 103 13.29 13.88 -1.38
CA ILE A 103 12.98 15.07 -0.58
C ILE A 103 14.25 15.65 0.07
N ASP A 104 15.07 14.81 0.66
CA ASP A 104 16.22 15.22 1.47
C ASP A 104 17.54 15.18 0.67
N LEU A 105 17.47 14.95 -0.65
CA LEU A 105 18.64 14.82 -1.51
C LEU A 105 19.48 16.09 -1.52
N GLN A 106 20.75 15.96 -1.14
CA GLN A 106 21.71 17.05 -1.30
C GLN A 106 22.33 16.98 -2.70
N ILE A 107 21.89 17.85 -3.60
CA ILE A 107 22.42 17.91 -4.97
C ILE A 107 23.88 18.39 -4.96
N LEU A 108 24.76 17.57 -5.54
CA LEU A 108 26.20 17.82 -5.64
C LEU A 108 26.62 18.24 -7.05
N TYR A 109 25.90 17.74 -8.06
CA TYR A 109 26.10 18.07 -9.46
C TYR A 109 24.76 18.07 -10.18
N CYS A 110 24.56 19.08 -11.04
CA CYS A 110 23.45 19.16 -11.97
C CYS A 110 24.00 19.62 -13.32
N ALA A 111 23.75 18.85 -14.38
CA ALA A 111 24.35 19.12 -15.69
C ALA A 111 23.77 20.37 -16.36
N LYS A 112 22.47 20.64 -16.17
CA LYS A 112 21.73 21.76 -16.79
C LYS A 112 20.63 22.28 -15.86
N PRO A 113 20.32 23.59 -15.87
CA PRO A 113 19.24 24.15 -15.06
C PRO A 113 17.87 23.48 -15.25
N GLU A 114 17.55 23.05 -16.47
CA GLU A 114 16.29 22.35 -16.78
C GLU A 114 16.10 21.04 -15.99
N TYR A 115 17.20 20.35 -15.65
CA TYR A 115 17.13 19.12 -14.84
C TYR A 115 16.86 19.44 -13.37
N GLN A 116 17.37 20.57 -12.87
CA GLN A 116 17.05 21.06 -11.53
C GLN A 116 15.57 21.42 -11.43
N GLU A 117 15.02 22.09 -12.45
CA GLU A 117 13.59 22.41 -12.52
C GLU A 117 12.73 21.14 -12.55
N LYS A 118 13.07 20.17 -13.42
CA LYS A 118 12.40 18.86 -13.48
C LYS A 118 12.45 18.14 -12.13
N PHE A 119 13.60 18.11 -11.47
CA PHE A 119 13.75 17.50 -10.13
C PHE A 119 12.87 18.21 -9.08
N ASN A 120 12.83 19.54 -9.11
CA ASN A 120 12.01 20.32 -8.19
C ASN A 120 10.51 20.04 -8.38
N VAL A 121 10.05 19.79 -9.60
CA VAL A 121 8.65 19.38 -9.85
C VAL A 121 8.35 18.04 -9.16
N TYR A 122 9.23 17.05 -9.26
CA TYR A 122 9.08 15.77 -8.56
C TYR A 122 9.09 15.93 -7.05
N LYS A 123 10.05 16.67 -6.52
CA LYS A 123 10.17 16.94 -5.08
C LYS A 123 8.94 17.69 -4.56
N GLN A 124 8.45 18.68 -5.29
CA GLN A 124 7.27 19.45 -4.89
C GLN A 124 6.01 18.57 -4.88
N ARG A 125 5.84 17.69 -5.87
CA ARG A 125 4.72 16.73 -5.87
C ARG A 125 4.69 15.87 -4.60
N ALA A 126 5.84 15.36 -4.17
CA ALA A 126 5.95 14.59 -2.93
C ALA A 126 5.59 15.43 -1.70
N LEU A 127 6.13 16.66 -1.63
CA LEU A 127 5.85 17.59 -0.54
C LEU A 127 4.38 18.00 -0.47
N ASP A 128 3.75 18.25 -1.62
CA ASP A 128 2.33 18.60 -1.71
C ASP A 128 1.46 17.42 -1.23
N ALA A 129 1.80 16.19 -1.61
CA ALA A 129 1.11 15.00 -1.15
C ALA A 129 1.26 14.76 0.37
N LEU A 130 2.44 15.01 0.93
CA LEU A 130 2.70 14.92 2.38
C LEU A 130 2.03 16.06 3.17
N ALA A 131 1.79 17.21 2.54
CA ALA A 131 1.11 18.35 3.16
C ALA A 131 -0.42 18.17 3.21
N LYS A 132 -0.99 17.22 2.47
CA LYS A 132 -2.41 16.90 2.54
C LYS A 132 -2.76 16.30 3.92
N PRO A 133 -3.97 16.58 4.43
CA PRO A 133 -4.44 15.91 5.65
C PRO A 133 -4.58 14.41 5.43
N ILE A 134 -4.62 13.65 6.53
CA ILE A 134 -4.97 12.22 6.50
C ILE A 134 -6.33 12.03 5.83
N GLY A 135 -6.42 11.06 4.91
CA GLY A 135 -7.62 10.76 4.15
C GLY A 135 -7.38 9.70 3.09
N ASN A 136 -8.29 9.62 2.10
CA ASN A 136 -8.36 8.54 1.11
C ASN A 136 -7.02 8.24 0.42
N GLU A 137 -6.22 9.26 0.08
CA GLU A 137 -4.96 9.04 -0.63
C GLU A 137 -3.92 8.27 0.19
N CYS A 138 -3.66 8.71 1.44
CA CYS A 138 -2.65 8.07 2.28
C CYS A 138 -3.13 6.73 2.84
N ILE A 139 -4.43 6.62 3.13
CA ILE A 139 -5.07 5.37 3.55
C ILE A 139 -5.05 4.34 2.41
N GLY A 140 -5.36 4.76 1.18
CA GLY A 140 -5.26 3.90 -0.01
C GLY A 140 -3.83 3.39 -0.25
N ARG A 141 -2.81 4.23 -0.08
CA ARG A 141 -1.40 3.78 -0.13
C ARG A 141 -1.07 2.78 0.98
N ALA A 142 -1.55 3.01 2.20
CA ALA A 142 -1.35 2.06 3.30
C ALA A 142 -2.00 0.70 3.01
N LYS A 143 -3.20 0.69 2.42
CA LYS A 143 -3.90 -0.53 2.01
C LYS A 143 -3.07 -1.40 1.08
N ASN A 144 -2.40 -0.81 0.07
CA ASN A 144 -1.54 -1.56 -0.84
C ASN A 144 -0.44 -2.34 -0.09
N TYR A 145 0.18 -1.72 0.91
CA TYR A 145 1.18 -2.39 1.74
C TYR A 145 0.58 -3.45 2.66
N ILE A 146 -0.60 -3.20 3.23
CA ILE A 146 -1.32 -4.20 4.06
C ILE A 146 -1.69 -5.42 3.24
N ASP A 147 -2.13 -5.25 1.99
CA ASP A 147 -2.51 -6.36 1.13
C ASP A 147 -1.29 -7.22 0.74
N ILE A 148 -0.12 -6.62 0.52
CA ILE A 148 1.15 -7.36 0.38
C ILE A 148 1.49 -8.08 1.70
N ALA A 149 1.36 -7.42 2.85
CA ALA A 149 1.62 -8.04 4.14
C ALA A 149 0.71 -9.25 4.43
N LYS A 150 -0.56 -9.21 3.99
CA LYS A 150 -1.47 -10.37 4.05
C LYS A 150 -0.98 -11.53 3.18
N GLN A 151 -0.45 -11.26 2.00
CA GLN A 151 0.15 -12.28 1.12
C GLN A 151 1.38 -12.90 1.78
N GLU A 152 2.27 -12.07 2.34
CA GLU A 152 3.47 -12.56 3.02
C GLU A 152 3.18 -13.32 4.31
N TYR A 153 2.19 -12.89 5.09
CA TYR A 153 1.68 -13.67 6.21
C TYR A 153 1.14 -15.04 5.74
N THR A 154 0.39 -15.07 4.63
CA THR A 154 -0.06 -16.34 4.04
C THR A 154 1.12 -17.24 3.66
N ASN A 155 2.20 -16.67 3.12
CA ASN A 155 3.43 -17.43 2.85
C ASN A 155 4.01 -18.06 4.12
N THR A 156 3.92 -17.42 5.29
CA THR A 156 4.35 -18.04 6.57
C THR A 156 3.59 -19.32 6.89
N LEU A 157 2.32 -19.43 6.47
CA LEU A 157 1.46 -20.60 6.69
C LEU A 157 1.75 -21.73 5.69
N LEU A 158 2.17 -21.39 4.48
CA LEU A 158 2.44 -22.34 3.39
C LEU A 158 3.85 -22.93 3.40
N LEU A 159 4.78 -22.30 4.12
CA LEU A 159 6.19 -22.69 4.18
C LEU A 159 6.50 -23.51 5.45
N ASP A 160 7.44 -24.45 5.33
CA ASP A 160 7.70 -25.47 6.38
C ASP A 160 9.09 -25.40 7.02
N THR A 161 9.96 -24.47 6.60
CA THR A 161 11.28 -24.30 7.22
C THR A 161 11.36 -22.98 7.97
N VAL A 162 12.02 -22.99 9.14
CA VAL A 162 12.20 -21.78 9.97
C VAL A 162 12.78 -20.62 9.16
N GLY A 163 13.75 -20.87 8.28
CA GLY A 163 14.37 -19.83 7.46
C GLY A 163 13.40 -19.17 6.48
N THR A 164 12.64 -19.97 5.73
CA THR A 164 11.67 -19.45 4.75
C THR A 164 10.47 -18.78 5.41
N VAL A 165 9.97 -19.35 6.51
CA VAL A 165 8.90 -18.75 7.34
C VAL A 165 9.34 -17.42 7.94
N ARG A 166 10.57 -17.35 8.47
CA ARG A 166 11.13 -16.11 9.04
C ARG A 166 11.32 -15.03 7.98
N HIS A 167 11.74 -15.40 6.77
CA HIS A 167 11.84 -14.47 5.65
C HIS A 167 10.47 -13.90 5.25
N ALA A 168 9.47 -14.76 5.09
CA ALA A 168 8.10 -14.31 4.82
C ALA A 168 7.55 -13.41 5.94
N ALA A 169 7.83 -13.75 7.21
CA ALA A 169 7.45 -12.90 8.35
C ALA A 169 8.18 -11.55 8.33
N SER A 170 9.45 -11.49 7.94
CA SER A 170 10.17 -10.22 7.81
C SER A 170 9.63 -9.36 6.67
N GLU A 171 9.22 -9.95 5.55
CA GLU A 171 8.58 -9.23 4.45
C GLU A 171 7.20 -8.71 4.86
N ALA A 172 6.41 -9.51 5.57
CA ALA A 172 5.15 -9.05 6.16
C ALA A 172 5.40 -7.86 7.08
N LEU A 173 6.35 -7.97 8.01
CA LEU A 173 6.70 -6.90 8.95
C LEU A 173 7.16 -5.63 8.24
N TYR A 174 8.03 -5.74 7.23
CA TYR A 174 8.50 -4.62 6.41
C TYR A 174 7.33 -3.86 5.77
N ASN A 175 6.39 -4.58 5.16
CA ASN A 175 5.22 -3.98 4.53
C ASN A 175 4.28 -3.34 5.57
N LEU A 176 4.11 -3.94 6.75
CA LEU A 176 3.33 -3.33 7.84
C LEU A 176 3.94 -2.01 8.36
N ILE A 177 5.28 -1.93 8.42
CA ILE A 177 5.95 -0.67 8.75
C ILE A 177 5.69 0.40 7.67
N ASN A 178 5.76 0.03 6.39
CA ASN A 178 5.45 0.97 5.31
C ASN A 178 3.96 1.37 5.27
N ALA A 179 3.06 0.49 5.69
CA ALA A 179 1.66 0.83 5.91
C ALA A 179 1.52 1.91 7.00
N LEU A 180 2.20 1.77 8.15
CA LEU A 180 2.19 2.80 9.20
C LEU A 180 2.72 4.15 8.75
N VAL A 181 3.80 4.15 7.97
CA VAL A 181 4.35 5.38 7.36
C VAL A 181 3.28 6.08 6.53
N ASN A 182 2.53 5.34 5.73
CA ASN A 182 1.45 5.88 4.91
C ASN A 182 0.22 6.29 5.73
N LEU A 183 -0.16 5.55 6.76
CA LEU A 183 -1.23 5.95 7.68
C LEU A 183 -0.94 7.28 8.38
N ASN A 184 0.33 7.58 8.65
CA ASN A 184 0.77 8.86 9.21
C ASN A 184 1.09 9.94 8.14
N ASN A 185 0.79 9.67 6.86
CA ASN A 185 1.13 10.50 5.70
C ASN A 185 2.53 11.11 5.78
N THR A 186 3.52 10.27 6.10
CA THR A 186 4.91 10.69 6.34
C THR A 186 5.89 9.81 5.56
N TYR A 187 7.19 9.97 5.82
CA TYR A 187 8.25 9.15 5.27
C TYR A 187 9.42 9.03 6.25
N PHE A 188 10.26 8.01 6.10
CA PHE A 188 11.47 7.87 6.90
C PHE A 188 12.58 8.81 6.39
N LYS A 189 13.10 9.65 7.29
CA LYS A 189 14.20 10.60 7.02
C LYS A 189 15.57 9.98 7.22
N ARG A 190 15.66 8.95 8.07
CA ARG A 190 16.90 8.21 8.35
C ARG A 190 16.69 6.74 8.01
N GLY A 191 17.78 6.06 7.70
CA GLY A 191 17.77 4.64 7.35
C GLY A 191 17.29 3.72 8.48
N ILE A 192 17.25 2.42 8.16
CA ILE A 192 16.73 1.33 9.03
C ILE A 192 17.40 1.24 10.41
N LYS A 193 18.53 1.92 10.65
CA LYS A 193 19.16 1.99 11.97
C LYS A 193 18.33 2.75 13.01
N ARG A 194 17.53 3.74 12.59
CA ARG A 194 16.80 4.68 13.48
C ARG A 194 15.29 4.68 13.26
N TYR A 195 14.76 3.69 12.55
CA TYR A 195 13.34 3.60 12.25
C TYR A 195 12.48 3.49 13.52
N MET A 196 12.88 2.74 14.56
CA MET A 196 12.11 2.67 15.82
C MET A 196 11.98 4.02 16.52
N GLU A 197 13.05 4.83 16.54
CA GLU A 197 13.01 6.19 17.10
C GLU A 197 12.03 7.08 16.32
N GLN A 198 11.97 6.91 14.99
CA GLN A 198 11.02 7.64 14.13
C GLN A 198 9.59 7.12 14.32
N LEU A 199 9.38 5.81 14.40
CA LEU A 199 8.07 5.20 14.65
C LEU A 199 7.48 5.64 15.99
N ALA A 200 8.32 5.79 17.02
CA ALA A 200 7.89 6.31 18.33
C ALA A 200 7.36 7.76 18.27
N SER A 201 7.64 8.50 17.20
CA SER A 201 7.11 9.85 16.98
C SER A 201 5.80 9.90 16.18
N PHE A 202 5.32 8.76 15.67
CA PHE A 202 4.11 8.70 14.87
C PHE A 202 2.87 8.94 15.75
N GLN A 203 1.91 9.66 15.19
CA GLN A 203 0.65 9.95 15.87
C GLN A 203 -0.26 8.72 15.90
N TYR A 204 -0.31 7.98 14.79
CA TYR A 204 -1.15 6.80 14.62
C TYR A 204 -0.29 5.55 14.67
N ILE A 205 -0.33 4.85 15.81
CA ILE A 205 0.39 3.61 16.05
C ILE A 205 -0.49 2.65 16.84
N PRO A 206 -0.41 1.32 16.61
CA PRO A 206 -1.16 0.37 17.42
C PRO A 206 -0.70 0.39 18.87
N ASN A 207 -1.61 0.02 19.78
CA ASN A 207 -1.25 -0.24 21.17
C ASN A 207 -0.21 -1.38 21.22
N ASP A 208 0.74 -1.29 22.16
CA ASP A 208 1.80 -2.28 22.35
C ASP A 208 2.65 -2.56 21.09
N PHE A 209 2.69 -1.64 20.12
CA PHE A 209 3.39 -1.85 18.84
C PHE A 209 4.83 -2.35 18.99
N GLU A 210 5.64 -1.73 19.86
CA GLU A 210 7.04 -2.15 20.05
C GLU A 210 7.15 -3.59 20.56
N LYS A 211 6.24 -3.99 21.45
CA LYS A 211 6.16 -5.36 21.97
C LYS A 211 5.75 -6.35 20.88
N LEU A 212 4.75 -6.02 20.06
CA LEU A 212 4.31 -6.85 18.93
C LEU A 212 5.43 -6.99 17.89
N TYR A 213 6.10 -5.89 17.57
CA TYR A 213 7.24 -5.84 16.67
C TYR A 213 8.37 -6.77 17.14
N MET A 214 8.77 -6.65 18.40
CA MET A 214 9.82 -7.48 18.98
C MET A 214 9.40 -8.95 19.09
N ALA A 215 8.12 -9.25 19.32
CA ALA A 215 7.64 -10.64 19.34
C ALA A 215 7.87 -11.35 18.00
N VAL A 216 7.74 -10.67 16.85
CA VAL A 216 8.05 -11.23 15.53
C VAL A 216 9.54 -11.56 15.41
N ILE A 217 10.41 -10.67 15.91
CA ILE A 217 11.87 -10.84 15.86
C ILE A 217 12.34 -11.96 16.78
N ASP A 218 11.82 -11.97 18.01
CA ASP A 218 12.25 -12.87 19.08
C ASP A 218 11.68 -14.30 18.95
N ALA A 219 10.65 -14.48 18.11
CA ALA A 219 10.07 -15.79 17.82
C ALA A 219 11.13 -16.78 17.29
N LYS A 220 11.13 -18.01 17.83
CA LYS A 220 12.15 -19.04 17.57
C LYS A 220 11.60 -20.19 16.76
N THR A 221 10.34 -20.55 16.99
CA THR A 221 9.67 -21.65 16.30
C THR A 221 8.79 -21.15 15.16
N ILE A 222 8.43 -22.03 14.22
CA ILE A 222 7.50 -21.70 13.12
C ILE A 222 6.14 -21.25 13.68
N GLU A 223 5.64 -21.91 14.72
CA GLU A 223 4.37 -21.57 15.36
C GLU A 223 4.44 -20.19 16.03
N GLU A 224 5.51 -19.89 16.77
CA GLU A 224 5.72 -18.58 17.37
C GLU A 224 5.79 -17.48 16.30
N ILE A 225 6.49 -17.72 15.18
CA ILE A 225 6.60 -16.74 14.08
C ILE A 225 5.21 -16.47 13.47
N ARG A 226 4.43 -17.51 13.20
CA ARG A 226 3.07 -17.38 12.64
C ARG A 226 2.16 -16.62 13.58
N ASN A 227 2.17 -16.95 14.86
CA ASN A 227 1.34 -16.29 15.87
C ASN A 227 1.75 -14.82 16.05
N ALA A 228 3.04 -14.52 16.19
CA ALA A 228 3.51 -13.15 16.33
C ALA A 228 3.24 -12.30 15.08
N SER A 229 3.44 -12.87 13.89
CA SER A 229 3.15 -12.18 12.61
C SER A 229 1.67 -11.89 12.45
N TYR A 230 0.80 -12.82 12.87
CA TYR A 230 -0.64 -12.64 12.88
C TYR A 230 -1.08 -11.50 13.81
N GLU A 231 -0.62 -11.50 15.06
CA GLU A 231 -0.98 -10.44 16.02
C GLU A 231 -0.50 -9.06 15.55
N MET A 232 0.70 -9.01 14.98
CA MET A 232 1.24 -7.79 14.38
C MET A 232 0.38 -7.31 13.19
N LEU A 233 0.08 -8.20 12.23
CA LEU A 233 -0.80 -7.90 11.09
C LEU A 233 -2.18 -7.41 11.54
N LYS A 234 -2.79 -8.13 12.48
CA LYS A 234 -4.12 -7.81 13.02
C LYS A 234 -4.14 -6.43 13.66
N SER A 235 -3.15 -6.09 14.48
CA SER A 235 -3.08 -4.78 15.14
C SER A 235 -3.03 -3.61 14.15
N ILE A 236 -2.38 -3.80 13.00
CA ILE A 236 -2.26 -2.78 11.95
C ILE A 236 -3.53 -2.71 11.11
N VAL A 237 -4.17 -3.84 10.82
CA VAL A 237 -5.48 -3.88 10.14
C VAL A 237 -6.54 -3.18 11.00
N GLU A 238 -6.58 -3.43 12.31
CA GLU A 238 -7.50 -2.75 13.23
C GLU A 238 -7.26 -1.23 13.27
N LEU A 239 -6.00 -0.79 13.27
CA LEU A 239 -5.67 0.62 13.16
C LEU A 239 -6.12 1.21 11.81
N TYR A 240 -5.86 0.49 10.72
CA TYR A 240 -6.28 0.89 9.38
C TYR A 240 -7.79 1.07 9.31
N ASP A 241 -8.58 0.09 9.77
CA ASP A 241 -10.04 0.14 9.73
C ASP A 241 -10.58 1.32 10.55
N LYS A 242 -10.03 1.54 11.74
CA LYS A 242 -10.38 2.70 12.57
C LYS A 242 -10.09 4.02 11.85
N MET A 243 -8.92 4.14 11.22
CA MET A 243 -8.56 5.36 10.50
C MET A 243 -9.36 5.53 9.20
N TYR A 244 -9.71 4.45 8.54
CA TYR A 244 -10.60 4.48 7.38
C TYR A 244 -11.95 5.06 7.81
N ASP A 245 -12.55 4.56 8.89
CA ASP A 245 -13.83 5.06 9.40
C ASP A 245 -13.78 6.52 9.87
N GLU A 246 -12.65 6.97 10.42
CA GLU A 246 -12.47 8.33 10.93
C GLU A 246 -12.19 9.36 9.82
N PHE A 247 -11.36 9.01 8.83
CA PHE A 247 -10.82 9.98 7.86
C PHE A 247 -11.33 9.79 6.44
N VAL A 248 -11.84 8.61 6.07
CA VAL A 248 -12.40 8.36 4.74
C VAL A 248 -13.86 8.72 4.72
N LYS A 249 -14.22 9.69 3.86
CA LYS A 249 -15.62 10.03 3.63
C LYS A 249 -16.27 8.92 2.81
N ARG A 250 -17.14 8.16 3.47
CA ARG A 250 -18.00 7.19 2.79
C ARG A 250 -19.01 7.92 1.90
N PRO A 251 -19.38 7.34 0.74
CA PRO A 251 -20.51 7.83 -0.02
C PRO A 251 -21.79 7.77 0.82
N VAL A 252 -22.77 8.59 0.46
CA VAL A 252 -24.11 8.56 1.05
C VAL A 252 -25.06 8.05 -0.02
N PRO A 253 -25.97 7.12 0.29
CA PRO A 253 -26.98 6.69 -0.66
C PRO A 253 -27.81 7.86 -1.17
N THR A 254 -28.02 7.90 -2.49
CA THR A 254 -28.81 8.92 -3.18
C THR A 254 -29.76 8.23 -4.16
N TYR A 255 -30.79 8.96 -4.60
CA TYR A 255 -31.72 8.46 -5.60
C TYR A 255 -31.02 7.96 -6.88
N ASP A 256 -29.99 8.69 -7.32
CA ASP A 256 -29.25 8.41 -8.56
C ASP A 256 -28.22 7.30 -8.40
N ASN A 257 -27.43 7.29 -7.30
CA ASN A 257 -26.36 6.29 -7.16
C ASN A 257 -26.88 4.87 -6.83
N LEU A 258 -28.09 4.77 -6.28
CA LEU A 258 -28.80 3.50 -6.07
C LEU A 258 -29.54 3.01 -7.33
N CYS A 259 -29.42 3.72 -8.46
CA CYS A 259 -30.15 3.34 -9.67
C CYS A 259 -29.78 1.93 -10.16
N GLY A 260 -30.77 1.04 -10.18
CA GLY A 260 -30.66 -0.33 -10.69
C GLY A 260 -30.05 -1.33 -9.72
N THR A 261 -29.62 -0.90 -8.53
CA THR A 261 -28.84 -1.77 -7.65
C THR A 261 -29.68 -2.87 -6.98
N TYR A 262 -30.95 -2.61 -6.68
CA TYR A 262 -31.85 -3.65 -6.17
C TYR A 262 -32.20 -4.67 -7.26
N GLU A 263 -32.47 -4.19 -8.48
CA GLU A 263 -32.80 -5.01 -9.64
C GLU A 263 -31.62 -5.90 -10.04
N GLU A 264 -30.39 -5.39 -9.91
CA GLU A 264 -29.17 -6.16 -10.12
C GLU A 264 -28.98 -7.27 -9.06
N LEU A 265 -29.18 -6.98 -7.78
CA LEU A 265 -29.18 -8.01 -6.73
C LEU A 265 -30.25 -9.09 -7.01
N TRP A 266 -31.42 -8.67 -7.48
CA TRP A 266 -32.50 -9.57 -7.85
C TRP A 266 -32.12 -10.48 -9.03
N CYS A 267 -31.59 -9.92 -10.11
CA CYS A 267 -31.27 -10.67 -11.32
C CYS A 267 -30.04 -11.56 -11.14
N ASN A 268 -29.02 -11.08 -10.41
CA ASN A 268 -27.77 -11.79 -10.22
C ASN A 268 -27.88 -12.90 -9.19
N CYS A 269 -28.70 -12.74 -8.14
CA CYS A 269 -28.66 -13.63 -6.98
C CYS A 269 -29.99 -14.33 -6.69
N ARG A 270 -31.13 -13.62 -6.66
CA ARG A 270 -32.35 -14.12 -6.02
C ARG A 270 -32.83 -15.48 -6.50
N ASN A 271 -33.06 -15.63 -7.80
CA ASN A 271 -33.56 -16.91 -8.33
C ASN A 271 -32.49 -18.00 -8.27
N LYS A 272 -31.21 -17.65 -8.33
CA LYS A 272 -30.10 -18.60 -8.18
C LYS A 272 -30.03 -19.15 -6.76
N VAL A 273 -30.27 -18.33 -5.73
CA VAL A 273 -30.37 -18.78 -4.33
C VAL A 273 -31.55 -19.74 -4.16
N ILE A 274 -32.74 -19.36 -4.66
CA ILE A 274 -33.95 -20.18 -4.52
C ILE A 274 -33.76 -21.56 -5.15
N VAL A 275 -33.34 -21.59 -6.42
CA VAL A 275 -33.17 -22.84 -7.18
C VAL A 275 -32.06 -23.70 -6.58
N SER A 276 -30.92 -23.12 -6.23
CA SER A 276 -29.78 -23.89 -5.69
C SER A 276 -30.07 -24.48 -4.31
N THR A 277 -30.81 -23.78 -3.45
CA THR A 277 -31.28 -24.31 -2.17
C THR A 277 -32.31 -25.43 -2.35
N GLU A 278 -33.27 -25.27 -3.26
CA GLU A 278 -34.31 -26.28 -3.53
C GLU A 278 -33.73 -27.56 -4.15
N SER A 279 -32.72 -27.44 -5.00
CA SER A 279 -31.98 -28.57 -5.55
C SER A 279 -30.98 -29.19 -4.57
N LYS A 280 -30.83 -28.61 -3.36
CA LYS A 280 -29.84 -28.99 -2.35
C LYS A 280 -28.40 -28.98 -2.86
N ASP A 281 -28.10 -28.12 -3.82
CA ASP A 281 -26.76 -27.99 -4.40
C ASP A 281 -25.92 -27.06 -3.52
N LYS A 282 -25.26 -27.67 -2.52
CA LYS A 282 -24.41 -26.94 -1.57
C LYS A 282 -23.31 -26.14 -2.26
N SER A 283 -22.74 -26.66 -3.36
CA SER A 283 -21.68 -25.97 -4.11
C SER A 283 -22.23 -24.75 -4.81
N TYR A 284 -23.39 -24.89 -5.46
CA TYR A 284 -23.99 -23.77 -6.15
C TYR A 284 -24.50 -22.69 -5.17
N VAL A 285 -25.12 -23.07 -4.05
CA VAL A 285 -25.51 -22.11 -2.99
C VAL A 285 -24.29 -21.34 -2.52
N TYR A 286 -23.16 -22.01 -2.25
CA TYR A 286 -21.94 -21.35 -1.79
C TYR A 286 -21.40 -20.31 -2.79
N HIS A 287 -21.39 -20.64 -4.08
CA HIS A 287 -20.96 -19.70 -5.11
C HIS A 287 -21.90 -18.50 -5.26
N VAL A 288 -23.21 -18.72 -5.18
CA VAL A 288 -24.20 -17.62 -5.23
C VAL A 288 -24.11 -16.77 -3.97
N ALA A 289 -23.89 -17.38 -2.79
CA ALA A 289 -23.70 -16.69 -1.52
C ALA A 289 -22.49 -15.75 -1.56
N ARG A 290 -21.35 -16.25 -2.06
CA ARG A 290 -20.15 -15.43 -2.27
C ARG A 290 -20.46 -14.23 -3.17
N GLY A 291 -21.07 -14.47 -4.34
CA GLY A 291 -21.36 -13.39 -5.29
C GLY A 291 -22.35 -12.35 -4.73
N ALA A 292 -23.35 -12.80 -3.96
CA ALA A 292 -24.27 -11.91 -3.28
C ALA A 292 -23.58 -11.07 -2.19
N GLN A 293 -22.70 -11.67 -1.39
CA GLN A 293 -21.92 -10.96 -0.38
C GLN A 293 -21.00 -9.92 -1.01
N GLU A 294 -20.25 -10.30 -2.06
CA GLU A 294 -19.37 -9.38 -2.78
C GLU A 294 -20.14 -8.16 -3.32
N TYR A 295 -21.32 -8.39 -3.88
CA TYR A 295 -22.18 -7.31 -4.35
C TYR A 295 -22.65 -6.39 -3.21
N LEU A 296 -23.06 -6.95 -2.07
CA LEU A 296 -23.49 -6.16 -0.91
C LEU A 296 -22.34 -5.33 -0.30
N ASP A 297 -21.13 -5.89 -0.28
CA ASP A 297 -19.92 -5.17 0.15
C ASP A 297 -19.57 -4.04 -0.84
N GLU A 298 -19.67 -4.27 -2.15
CA GLU A 298 -19.51 -3.24 -3.18
C GLU A 298 -20.51 -2.10 -3.01
N MET A 299 -21.79 -2.40 -2.75
CA MET A 299 -22.80 -1.37 -2.51
C MET A 299 -22.52 -0.55 -1.25
N THR A 300 -21.96 -1.18 -0.22
CA THR A 300 -21.52 -0.50 1.00
C THR A 300 -20.37 0.47 0.69
N GLU A 301 -19.38 0.04 -0.10
CA GLU A 301 -18.20 0.84 -0.44
C GLU A 301 -18.51 1.98 -1.41
N ASP A 302 -19.23 1.68 -2.50
CA ASP A 302 -19.43 2.61 -3.62
C ASP A 302 -20.66 3.50 -3.47
N LYS A 303 -21.72 2.98 -2.83
CA LYS A 303 -23.01 3.68 -2.71
C LYS A 303 -23.29 4.16 -1.28
N GLY A 304 -22.65 3.56 -0.29
CA GLY A 304 -22.77 3.93 1.11
C GLY A 304 -23.93 3.27 1.82
N THR A 305 -24.44 2.15 1.30
CA THR A 305 -25.51 1.39 1.96
C THR A 305 -25.04 0.84 3.31
N GLU A 306 -25.97 0.35 4.12
CA GLU A 306 -25.62 -0.43 5.30
C GLU A 306 -24.82 -1.68 4.93
N LYS A 307 -24.00 -2.15 5.87
CA LYS A 307 -23.21 -3.37 5.71
C LYS A 307 -24.06 -4.60 6.02
N PHE A 308 -24.08 -5.55 5.09
CA PHE A 308 -24.77 -6.82 5.25
C PHE A 308 -23.76 -7.96 5.34
N ASP A 309 -23.85 -8.79 6.39
CA ASP A 309 -23.05 -10.02 6.52
C ASP A 309 -23.95 -11.21 6.20
N LEU A 310 -24.13 -11.50 4.92
CA LEU A 310 -24.92 -12.61 4.41
C LEU A 310 -24.21 -13.95 4.62
N MET A 311 -22.89 -13.99 4.45
CA MET A 311 -22.10 -15.23 4.50
C MET A 311 -22.15 -15.92 5.86
N GLN A 312 -22.38 -15.19 6.97
CA GLN A 312 -22.56 -15.80 8.30
C GLN A 312 -23.71 -16.83 8.37
N TYR A 313 -24.69 -16.74 7.46
CA TYR A 313 -25.87 -17.61 7.45
C TYR A 313 -25.70 -18.86 6.56
N PHE A 314 -24.57 -19.02 5.89
CA PHE A 314 -24.31 -20.22 5.10
C PHE A 314 -24.03 -21.42 6.01
N ASP A 315 -24.94 -22.38 6.00
CA ASP A 315 -24.76 -23.68 6.62
C ASP A 315 -24.91 -24.77 5.54
N PRO A 316 -23.85 -25.55 5.24
CA PRO A 316 -23.95 -26.60 4.23
C PRO A 316 -24.99 -27.67 4.58
N ASP A 317 -25.36 -27.83 5.85
CA ASP A 317 -26.37 -28.78 6.30
C ASP A 317 -27.76 -28.16 6.45
N ASN A 318 -27.86 -26.83 6.35
CA ASN A 318 -29.13 -26.10 6.42
C ASN A 318 -29.20 -24.94 5.41
N LEU A 319 -29.35 -25.29 4.13
CA LEU A 319 -29.47 -24.31 3.03
C LEU A 319 -30.76 -23.49 3.07
N LEU A 320 -31.78 -23.93 3.80
CA LEU A 320 -33.04 -23.21 3.96
C LEU A 320 -32.81 -21.93 4.78
N LEU A 321 -32.02 -22.03 5.86
CA LEU A 321 -31.65 -20.88 6.69
C LEU A 321 -30.97 -19.78 5.86
N PHE A 322 -30.05 -20.19 4.97
CA PHE A 322 -29.39 -19.26 4.05
C PHE A 322 -30.37 -18.57 3.11
N LYS A 323 -31.28 -19.33 2.48
CA LYS A 323 -32.32 -18.78 1.59
C LYS A 323 -33.20 -17.76 2.31
N GLU A 324 -33.65 -18.08 3.53
CA GLU A 324 -34.48 -17.18 4.34
C GLU A 324 -33.73 -15.91 4.73
N ALA A 325 -32.47 -16.02 5.14
CA ALA A 325 -31.62 -14.88 5.46
C ALA A 325 -31.38 -13.98 4.24
N PHE A 326 -31.10 -14.57 3.08
CA PHE A 326 -30.92 -13.82 1.84
C PHE A 326 -32.17 -13.04 1.44
N LEU A 327 -33.36 -13.66 1.50
CA LEU A 327 -34.61 -12.97 1.17
C LEU A 327 -34.90 -11.82 2.15
N ARG A 328 -34.61 -12.01 3.44
CA ARG A 328 -34.69 -10.93 4.42
C ARG A 328 -33.73 -9.78 4.10
N ILE A 329 -32.47 -10.08 3.78
CA ILE A 329 -31.48 -9.05 3.40
C ILE A 329 -31.91 -8.30 2.13
N MET A 330 -32.56 -8.96 1.17
CA MET A 330 -33.15 -8.25 0.03
C MET A 330 -34.23 -7.28 0.48
N GLU A 331 -35.11 -7.67 1.41
CA GLU A 331 -36.12 -6.75 1.96
C GLU A 331 -35.47 -5.57 2.70
N GLU A 332 -34.42 -5.81 3.49
CA GLU A 332 -33.63 -4.77 4.16
C GLU A 332 -32.94 -3.83 3.14
N TYR A 333 -32.34 -4.37 2.07
CA TYR A 333 -31.74 -3.56 1.01
C TYR A 333 -32.78 -2.71 0.27
N LEU A 334 -34.01 -3.20 0.11
CA LEU A 334 -35.11 -2.41 -0.47
C LEU A 334 -35.47 -1.19 0.40
N GLU A 335 -35.19 -1.23 1.70
CA GLU A 335 -35.35 -0.06 2.56
C GLU A 335 -34.36 1.06 2.19
N GLU A 336 -33.17 0.74 1.65
CA GLU A 336 -32.23 1.75 1.12
C GLU A 336 -32.83 2.56 -0.03
N TYR A 337 -33.57 1.91 -0.94
CA TYR A 337 -34.35 2.61 -1.98
C TYR A 337 -35.40 3.52 -1.34
N SER A 338 -36.12 3.01 -0.34
CA SER A 338 -37.18 3.76 0.33
C SER A 338 -36.64 5.00 1.06
N LYS A 339 -35.46 4.92 1.68
CA LYS A 339 -34.77 6.03 2.37
C LYS A 339 -34.51 7.23 1.43
N VAL A 340 -34.27 6.99 0.14
CA VAL A 340 -33.99 8.03 -0.86
C VAL A 340 -35.17 8.32 -1.79
N GLY A 341 -36.35 7.77 -1.50
CA GLY A 341 -37.57 7.96 -2.32
C GLY A 341 -37.53 7.23 -3.67
N ARG A 342 -36.64 6.24 -3.83
CA ARG A 342 -36.53 5.42 -5.03
C ARG A 342 -37.55 4.27 -4.99
N LYS A 343 -38.10 3.93 -6.15
CA LYS A 343 -38.96 2.76 -6.32
C LYS A 343 -38.23 1.71 -7.15
N VAL A 344 -38.60 0.47 -6.93
CA VAL A 344 -38.15 -0.65 -7.76
C VAL A 344 -38.82 -0.53 -9.13
N GLU A 345 -38.01 -0.65 -10.17
CA GLU A 345 -38.47 -0.77 -11.55
C GLU A 345 -39.09 -2.15 -11.74
N ARG A 346 -40.42 -2.21 -11.71
CA ARG A 346 -41.18 -3.45 -11.80
C ARG A 346 -42.32 -3.30 -12.79
N TYR A 347 -42.42 -4.27 -13.70
CA TYR A 347 -43.42 -4.35 -14.75
C TYR A 347 -44.16 -5.68 -14.63
N ASP A 348 -45.49 -5.64 -14.75
CA ASP A 348 -46.32 -6.85 -14.64
C ASP A 348 -46.50 -7.55 -15.99
N SER A 349 -46.19 -6.86 -17.10
CA SER A 349 -46.20 -7.44 -18.45
C SER A 349 -45.09 -6.88 -19.34
N PHE A 350 -44.79 -7.61 -20.42
CA PHE A 350 -43.83 -7.16 -21.42
C PHE A 350 -44.28 -5.86 -22.10
N GLU A 351 -45.58 -5.70 -22.34
CA GLU A 351 -46.15 -4.50 -22.94
C GLU A 351 -45.92 -3.26 -22.06
N GLN A 352 -46.11 -3.37 -20.73
CA GLN A 352 -45.79 -2.28 -19.80
C GLN A 352 -44.30 -1.91 -19.83
N LEU A 353 -43.42 -2.92 -19.86
CA LEU A 353 -41.97 -2.71 -19.97
C LEU A 353 -41.62 -2.04 -21.31
N TYR A 354 -42.18 -2.53 -22.42
CA TYR A 354 -41.92 -2.02 -23.76
C TYR A 354 -42.36 -0.55 -23.88
N ASP A 355 -43.56 -0.23 -23.42
CA ASP A 355 -44.10 1.12 -23.46
C ASP A 355 -43.28 2.10 -22.61
N ASN A 356 -42.72 1.64 -21.48
CA ASN A 356 -41.83 2.46 -20.65
C ASN A 356 -40.43 2.61 -21.29
N TYR A 357 -39.83 1.52 -21.74
CA TYR A 357 -38.46 1.51 -22.30
C TYR A 357 -38.35 2.33 -23.60
N MET A 358 -39.42 2.40 -24.37
CA MET A 358 -39.47 3.14 -25.63
C MET A 358 -39.90 4.61 -25.46
N GLN A 359 -40.17 5.08 -24.23
CA GLN A 359 -40.37 6.51 -23.96
C GLN A 359 -39.01 7.21 -23.92
N ASP A 360 -38.81 8.19 -24.82
CA ASP A 360 -37.61 9.04 -24.90
C ASP A 360 -37.30 9.79 -23.59
#